data_AF-A0A8J7UAT6-F1
#
_entry.id   AF-A0A8J7UAT6-F1
#
_cell.length_a   1.000
_cell.length_b   1.000
_cell.length_c   1.000
_cell.angle_alpha   90.00
_cell.angle_beta   90.00
_cell.angle_gamma   90.00
#
_symmetry.space_group_name_H-M   'P 1'
#
loop_
_entity.id
_entity.type
_entity.pdbx_description
1 polymer ?
#
loop_
_entity_poly.entity_id
_entity_poly.type
_entity_poly.pdbx_seq_one_letter_code
_entity_poly.pdbx_strand_id
1 'polypeptide(L)'
;MSGYAGKFLEVDLSDGNVKETKFQDDILRDYIGGRGLAAKILWDRLGKEWETVDPLGPENLLLILTGPLTGYFPGTKVCVSGKSPQSNGMVGSTVAGEFGIDLKCAGWDGLIVAGRAEKPC
;
A
#
# COMPACT_ATOMS: atom_id res chain seq x y z
N MET A 1 9.19 -10.76 -11.70
CA MET A 1 10.24 -11.10 -10.73
C MET A 1 9.74 -12.14 -9.73
N SER A 2 10.55 -13.12 -9.30
CA SER A 2 10.11 -14.18 -8.37
C SER A 2 9.70 -13.62 -7.00
N GLY A 3 8.72 -14.25 -6.35
CA GLY A 3 8.18 -13.82 -5.05
C GLY A 3 7.11 -12.73 -5.13
N TYR A 4 6.95 -12.04 -6.26
CA TYR A 4 5.91 -11.03 -6.49
C TYR A 4 4.76 -11.61 -7.32
N ALA A 5 3.53 -11.17 -7.05
CA ALA A 5 2.43 -11.37 -7.99
C ALA A 5 2.53 -10.41 -9.19
N GLY A 6 3.23 -9.28 -9.03
CA GLY A 6 3.54 -8.30 -10.06
C GLY A 6 2.43 -7.28 -10.30
N LYS A 7 1.41 -7.24 -9.43
CA LYS A 7 0.26 -6.33 -9.57
C LYS A 7 -0.34 -5.92 -8.23
N PHE A 8 -0.88 -4.71 -8.20
CA PHE A 8 -1.44 -4.05 -7.03
C PHE A 8 -2.85 -3.58 -7.38
N LEU A 9 -3.78 -3.75 -6.43
CA LEU A 9 -5.15 -3.28 -6.61
C LEU A 9 -5.23 -1.83 -6.14
N GLU A 10 -5.62 -0.93 -7.02
CA GLU A 10 -5.81 0.48 -6.70
C GLU A 10 -7.29 0.82 -6.75
N VAL A 11 -7.79 1.35 -5.63
CA VAL A 11 -9.21 1.65 -5.40
C VAL A 11 -9.33 3.13 -5.05
N ASP A 12 -10.17 3.85 -5.80
CA ASP A 12 -10.60 5.19 -5.44
C ASP A 12 -12.02 5.10 -4.87
N LEU A 13 -12.16 5.44 -3.59
CA LEU A 13 -13.44 5.36 -2.88
C LEU A 13 -14.39 6.51 -3.24
N SER A 14 -13.89 7.58 -3.86
CA SER A 14 -14.70 8.74 -4.22
C SER A 14 -15.55 8.50 -5.46
N ASP A 15 -15.06 7.71 -6.42
CA ASP A 15 -15.81 7.34 -7.63
C ASP A 15 -16.07 5.81 -7.74
N GLY A 16 -15.51 5.00 -6.84
CA GLY A 16 -15.62 3.56 -6.84
C GLY A 16 -14.77 2.87 -7.91
N ASN A 17 -13.84 3.58 -8.53
CA ASN A 17 -12.98 3.03 -9.56
C ASN A 17 -11.98 2.03 -8.99
N VAL A 18 -11.82 0.91 -9.68
CA VAL A 18 -10.90 -0.16 -9.31
C VAL A 18 -10.04 -0.49 -10.52
N LYS A 19 -8.72 -0.41 -10.36
CA LYS A 19 -7.76 -0.66 -11.43
C LYS A 19 -6.56 -1.48 -10.95
N GLU A 20 -5.90 -2.10 -11.90
CA GLU A 20 -4.63 -2.78 -11.70
C GLU A 20 -3.47 -1.79 -11.90
N THR A 21 -2.61 -1.67 -10.89
CA THR A 21 -1.37 -0.88 -10.95
C THR A 21 -0.16 -1.82 -10.93
N LYS A 22 0.84 -1.52 -11.75
CA LYS A 22 2.12 -2.25 -11.79
C LYS A 22 3.26 -1.29 -11.50
N PHE A 23 4.27 -1.79 -10.81
CA PHE A 23 5.54 -1.10 -10.64
C PHE A 23 6.60 -1.79 -11.48
N GLN A 24 7.57 -1.02 -11.96
CA GLN A 24 8.69 -1.55 -12.71
C GLN A 24 9.59 -2.42 -11.81
N ASP A 25 10.25 -3.41 -12.40
CA ASP A 25 11.07 -4.38 -11.67
C ASP A 25 12.23 -3.73 -10.90
N ASP A 26 12.78 -2.62 -11.39
CA ASP A 26 13.81 -1.82 -10.70
C ASP A 26 13.27 -1.18 -9.41
N ILE A 27 12.08 -0.57 -9.44
CA ILE A 27 11.41 -0.05 -8.25
C ILE A 27 11.19 -1.18 -7.23
N LEU A 28 10.70 -2.33 -7.69
CA LEU A 28 10.49 -3.47 -6.80
C LEU A 28 11.80 -4.04 -6.23
N ARG A 29 12.93 -3.94 -6.95
CA ARG A 29 14.26 -4.31 -6.42
C ARG A 29 14.77 -3.31 -5.40
N ASP A 30 14.62 -2.02 -5.66
CA ASP A 30 15.17 -0.97 -4.81
C ASP A 30 14.37 -0.82 -3.51
N TYR A 31 13.05 -1.04 -3.56
CA TYR A 31 12.15 -0.82 -2.44
C TYR A 31 11.56 -2.10 -1.83
N ILE A 32 11.79 -3.26 -2.45
CA ILE A 32 11.47 -4.63 -1.99
C ILE A 32 9.96 -4.93 -1.76
N GLY A 33 9.12 -3.96 -1.43
CA GLY A 33 7.73 -4.19 -1.01
C GLY A 33 7.47 -3.68 0.40
N GLY A 34 6.29 -4.01 0.95
CA GLY A 34 5.89 -3.63 2.30
C GLY A 34 6.13 -2.15 2.58
N ARG A 35 6.85 -1.85 3.66
CA ARG A 35 7.13 -0.47 4.08
C ARG A 35 8.03 0.29 3.08
N GLY A 36 9.01 -0.38 2.47
CA GLY A 36 9.91 0.28 1.52
C GLY A 36 9.15 0.78 0.30
N LEU A 37 8.29 -0.08 -0.27
CA LEU A 37 7.43 0.32 -1.39
C LEU A 37 6.38 1.36 -0.97
N ALA A 38 5.85 1.28 0.25
CA ALA A 38 4.97 2.33 0.77
C ALA A 38 5.67 3.70 0.77
N ALA A 39 6.95 3.77 1.15
CA ALA A 39 7.71 5.01 1.20
C ALA A 39 7.88 5.62 -0.19
N LYS A 40 8.18 4.77 -1.17
CA LYS A 40 8.25 5.17 -2.58
C LYS A 40 6.90 5.70 -3.10
N ILE A 41 5.80 4.99 -2.85
CA ILE A 41 4.46 5.40 -3.30
C ILE A 41 4.06 6.73 -2.68
N LEU A 42 4.21 6.89 -1.36
CA LEU A 42 3.86 8.13 -0.68
C LEU A 42 4.73 9.30 -1.15
N TRP A 43 6.04 9.09 -1.33
CA TRP A 43 6.93 10.11 -1.85
C TRP A 43 6.56 10.55 -3.26
N ASP A 44 6.33 9.60 -4.17
CA ASP A 44 6.02 9.91 -5.57
C ASP A 44 4.68 10.62 -5.74
N ARG A 45 3.67 10.22 -4.96
CA ARG A 45 2.30 10.72 -5.11
C ARG A 45 2.02 11.95 -4.26
N LEU A 46 2.58 12.02 -3.06
CA LEU A 46 2.27 13.06 -2.07
C LEU A 46 3.48 13.89 -1.65
N GLY A 47 4.71 13.49 -1.99
CA GLY A 47 5.93 14.11 -1.45
C GLY A 47 6.06 15.61 -1.70
N LYS A 48 5.60 16.10 -2.87
CA LYS A 48 5.63 17.54 -3.21
C LYS A 48 4.66 18.37 -2.37
N GLU A 49 3.56 17.77 -1.94
CA GLU A 49 2.47 18.42 -1.20
C GLU A 49 2.38 17.86 0.23
N TRP A 50 3.43 17.18 0.70
CA TRP A 50 3.38 16.40 1.93
C TRP A 50 2.99 17.26 3.13
N GLU A 51 3.46 18.50 3.18
CA GLU A 51 3.13 19.44 4.26
C GLU A 51 1.66 19.84 4.26
N THR A 52 1.03 19.98 3.09
CA THR A 52 -0.33 20.49 2.91
C THR A 52 -1.41 19.40 2.88
N VAL A 53 -1.05 18.15 2.60
CA VAL A 53 -1.99 17.02 2.62
C VAL A 53 -2.57 16.83 4.03
N ASP A 54 -3.89 16.91 4.17
CA ASP A 54 -4.58 16.55 5.42
C ASP A 54 -4.48 15.02 5.63
N PRO A 55 -3.90 14.54 6.74
CA PRO A 55 -3.82 13.10 7.02
C PRO A 55 -5.18 12.41 7.19
N LEU A 56 -6.26 13.15 7.44
CA LEU A 56 -7.63 12.61 7.48
C LEU A 56 -8.44 12.96 6.21
N GLY A 57 -7.81 13.64 5.26
CA GLY A 57 -8.40 14.05 4.00
C GLY A 57 -8.36 12.96 2.93
N PRO A 58 -9.16 13.11 1.86
CA PRO A 58 -9.27 12.12 0.77
C PRO A 58 -7.99 11.94 -0.05
N GLU A 59 -7.06 12.90 0.01
CA GLU A 59 -5.78 12.84 -0.70
C GLU A 59 -4.77 11.92 -0.01
N ASN A 60 -4.97 11.60 1.27
CA ASN A 60 -4.11 10.65 1.95
C ASN A 60 -4.35 9.23 1.40
N LEU A 61 -3.27 8.45 1.32
CA LEU A 61 -3.33 7.08 0.83
C LEU A 61 -3.31 6.11 2.00
N LEU A 62 -4.23 5.14 1.97
CA LEU A 62 -4.15 3.95 2.80
C LEU A 62 -3.52 2.82 1.99
N LEU A 63 -2.32 2.43 2.37
CA LEU A 63 -1.53 1.41 1.70
C LEU A 63 -1.52 0.15 2.55
N ILE A 64 -1.87 -1.00 1.96
CA ILE A 64 -1.75 -2.32 2.59
C ILE A 64 -0.90 -3.20 1.68
N LEU A 65 0.38 -3.33 2.01
CA LEU A 65 1.37 -3.91 1.10
C LEU A 65 2.05 -5.14 1.71
N THR A 66 2.27 -6.14 0.86
CA THR A 66 3.02 -7.36 1.19
C THR A 66 4.48 -7.25 0.76
N GLY A 67 5.31 -8.20 1.18
CA GLY A 67 6.67 -8.36 0.68
C GLY A 67 6.83 -9.65 -0.14
N PRO A 68 7.93 -9.82 -0.87
CA PRO A 68 8.16 -10.99 -1.73
C PRO A 68 8.27 -12.31 -0.98
N LEU A 69 8.52 -12.27 0.34
CA LEU A 69 8.58 -13.46 1.20
C LEU A 69 7.23 -13.82 1.82
N THR A 70 6.21 -12.98 1.68
CA THR A 70 4.85 -13.25 2.16
C THR A 70 4.31 -14.52 1.50
N GLY A 71 3.93 -15.52 2.31
CA GLY A 71 3.46 -16.83 1.85
C GLY A 71 4.56 -17.87 1.55
N TYR A 72 5.85 -17.47 1.54
CA TYR A 72 6.98 -18.36 1.29
C TYR A 72 7.82 -18.64 2.53
N PHE A 73 7.82 -17.75 3.52
CA PHE A 73 8.57 -17.88 4.77
C PHE A 73 7.67 -17.70 6.00
N PRO A 74 7.94 -18.40 7.12
CA PRO A 74 7.22 -18.20 8.38
C PRO A 74 7.28 -16.76 8.88
N GLY A 75 6.26 -16.34 9.64
CA GLY A 75 6.23 -14.99 10.24
C GLY A 75 5.73 -13.90 9.29
N THR A 76 4.83 -14.26 8.37
CA THR A 76 4.23 -13.32 7.41
C THR A 76 3.64 -12.09 8.10
N LYS A 77 3.95 -10.92 7.54
CA LYS A 77 3.37 -9.63 7.91
C LYS A 77 2.86 -8.89 6.68
N VAL A 78 1.89 -8.01 6.89
CA VAL A 78 1.53 -6.94 5.97
C VAL A 78 1.91 -5.59 6.57
N CYS A 79 2.30 -4.66 5.72
CA CYS A 79 2.55 -3.28 6.11
C CYS A 79 1.30 -2.44 5.84
N VAL A 80 0.84 -1.71 6.85
CA VAL A 80 -0.21 -0.69 6.69
C VAL A 80 0.42 0.69 6.85
N SER A 81 0.23 1.56 5.87
CA SER A 81 0.92 2.84 5.77
C SER A 81 0.06 3.94 5.17
N GLY A 82 0.47 5.18 5.40
CA GLY A 82 -0.20 6.43 5.02
C GLY A 82 0.41 7.60 5.79
N LYS A 83 -0.05 8.83 5.55
CA LYS A 83 0.29 9.97 6.41
C LYS A 83 -0.45 9.84 7.75
N SER A 84 0.28 9.97 8.85
CA SER A 84 -0.24 9.82 10.20
C SER A 84 -0.96 11.09 10.67
N PRO A 85 -2.20 11.00 11.19
CA PRO A 85 -2.87 12.15 11.80
C PRO A 85 -2.26 12.53 13.15
N GLN A 86 -1.56 11.61 13.81
CA GLN A 86 -0.94 11.87 15.11
C GLN A 86 0.42 12.56 14.99
N SER A 87 1.22 12.17 13.99
CA SER A 87 2.61 12.63 13.87
C SER A 87 2.91 13.46 12.62
N ASN A 88 1.98 13.55 11.67
CA ASN A 88 2.20 14.11 10.32
C ASN A 88 3.32 13.44 9.50
N GLY A 89 3.93 12.38 10.03
CA GLY A 89 4.90 11.54 9.35
C GLY A 89 4.26 10.30 8.74
N MET A 90 5.09 9.41 8.21
CA MET A 90 4.64 8.14 7.65
C MET A 90 4.31 7.12 8.75
N VAL A 91 3.17 6.42 8.59
CA VAL A 91 2.84 5.24 9.42
C VAL A 91 3.62 4.02 8.95
N GLY A 92 4.28 3.33 9.89
CA GLY A 92 4.99 2.07 9.64
C GLY A 92 4.32 0.88 10.31
N SER A 93 3.00 0.76 10.31
CA SER A 93 2.33 -0.33 11.04
C SER A 93 2.55 -1.67 10.36
N THR A 94 2.67 -2.73 11.15
CA THR A 94 2.77 -4.10 10.63
C THR A 94 1.81 -5.02 11.37
N VAL A 95 1.07 -5.82 10.64
CA VAL A 95 0.11 -6.78 11.18
C VAL A 95 0.51 -8.18 10.72
N ALA A 96 0.49 -9.14 11.64
CA ALA A 96 0.64 -10.56 11.31
C ALA A 96 -0.74 -11.21 11.26
N GLY A 97 -0.94 -12.15 10.34
CA GLY A 97 -2.20 -12.85 10.13
C GLY A 97 -2.31 -13.42 8.72
N GLU A 98 -3.43 -14.08 8.45
CA GLU A 98 -3.69 -14.79 7.19
C GLU A 98 -3.92 -13.84 6.02
N PHE A 99 -4.41 -12.62 6.28
CA PHE A 99 -4.73 -11.63 5.25
C PHE A 99 -3.62 -11.41 4.20
N GLY A 100 -2.35 -11.35 4.63
CA GLY A 100 -1.23 -11.18 3.69
C GLY A 100 -1.04 -12.38 2.76
N ILE A 101 -1.27 -13.58 3.26
CA ILE A 101 -1.21 -14.82 2.48
C ILE A 101 -2.39 -14.85 1.50
N ASP A 102 -3.60 -14.56 1.98
CA ASP A 102 -4.80 -14.55 1.14
C ASP A 102 -4.69 -13.56 -0.02
N LEU A 103 -4.15 -12.36 0.26
CA LEU A 103 -3.92 -11.34 -0.76
C LEU A 103 -2.95 -11.83 -1.85
N LYS A 104 -1.86 -12.50 -1.45
CA LYS A 104 -0.89 -13.09 -2.37
C LYS A 104 -1.47 -14.24 -3.17
N CYS A 105 -2.25 -15.10 -2.54
CA CYS A 105 -2.96 -16.21 -3.19
C CYS A 105 -4.01 -15.70 -4.19
N ALA A 106 -4.64 -14.55 -3.92
CA ALA A 106 -5.53 -13.86 -4.86
C ALA A 106 -4.78 -13.19 -6.02
N GLY A 107 -3.43 -13.23 -6.01
CA GLY A 107 -2.58 -12.70 -7.07
C GLY A 107 -2.28 -11.22 -6.95
N TRP A 108 -2.37 -10.63 -5.75
CA TRP A 108 -2.08 -9.21 -5.51
C TRP A 108 -0.92 -9.04 -4.53
N ASP A 109 -0.07 -8.05 -4.77
CA ASP A 109 1.02 -7.69 -3.87
C ASP A 109 0.62 -6.59 -2.86
N GLY A 110 -0.51 -5.94 -3.07
CA GLY A 110 -0.99 -4.90 -2.17
C GLY A 110 -2.26 -4.20 -2.63
N LEU A 111 -2.81 -3.42 -1.72
CA LEU A 111 -3.94 -2.53 -1.92
C LEU A 111 -3.46 -1.08 -1.77
N ILE A 112 -3.89 -0.22 -2.70
CA ILE A 112 -3.68 1.22 -2.68
C ILE A 112 -5.06 1.85 -2.66
N VAL A 113 -5.47 2.41 -1.52
CA VAL A 113 -6.79 3.01 -1.34
C VAL A 113 -6.64 4.52 -1.26
N ALA A 114 -7.39 5.23 -2.10
CA ALA A 114 -7.46 6.68 -2.17
C ALA A 114 -8.91 7.16 -2.03
N GLY A 115 -9.08 8.47 -1.85
CA GLY A 115 -10.38 9.09 -1.82
C GLY A 115 -11.17 8.79 -0.54
N ARG A 116 -12.46 9.09 -0.59
CA ARG A 116 -13.39 8.88 0.52
C ARG A 116 -14.78 8.54 -0.02
N ALA A 117 -15.32 7.42 0.44
CA ALA A 117 -16.70 7.02 0.16
C ALA A 117 -17.70 7.93 0.90
N GLU A 118 -18.87 8.17 0.28
CA GLU A 118 -19.94 8.96 0.89
C GLU A 118 -20.58 8.25 2.10
N LYS A 119 -20.54 6.91 2.14
CA LYS A 119 -21.13 6.05 3.17
C LYS A 119 -20.19 4.88 3.47
N PRO A 120 -20.31 4.24 4.64
CA PRO A 120 -19.61 2.99 4.94
C PRO A 120 -19.91 1.92 3.87
N CYS A 121 -18.87 1.24 3.41
CA CYS A 121 -18.90 0.21 2.36
C CYS A 121 -18.20 -1.07 2.82
#